data_AF-F8DQ20-F1
#
_entry.id   AF-F8DQ20-F1
#
_cell.length_a   1.000
_cell.length_b   1.000
_cell.length_c   1.000
_cell.angle_alpha   90.00
_cell.angle_beta   90.00
_cell.angle_gamma   90.00
#
_symmetry.space_group_name_H-M   'P 1'
#
loop_
_entity.id
_entity.type
_entity.pdbx_description
1 polymer ?
#
loop_
_entity_poly.entity_id
_entity_poly.type
_entity_poly.pdbx_seq_one_letter_code
_entity_poly.pdbx_strand_id
1 'polypeptide(L)'
;MNLLAVIMIFIGLNIDTFIALLFVLRNYNYRLPIITFVTATITLWILGVVLGKGLAALFPDWITGFMGIVLIFLAVFGQNDDDNENINTGFISLFLFCLSLGGDNLAVYIPWAVNLSWLEILQIGIIFTICSVILILLGKAIISFGPIAGLLEKYGNYGSKIVYVLAGLYIIWNSHLINHLWILIS
;
A
#
# COMPACT_ATOMS: atom_id res chain seq x y z
N MET A 1 -7.44 -7.02 -22.16
CA MET A 1 -7.00 -7.18 -20.76
C MET A 1 -7.20 -8.62 -20.27
N ASN A 2 -6.17 -9.25 -19.68
CA ASN A 2 -6.30 -10.58 -19.07
C ASN A 2 -6.63 -10.43 -17.58
N LEU A 3 -7.84 -10.84 -17.17
CA LEU A 3 -8.33 -10.72 -15.80
C LEU A 3 -7.42 -11.43 -14.78
N LEU A 4 -6.90 -12.60 -15.14
CA LEU A 4 -6.02 -13.38 -14.27
C LEU A 4 -4.73 -12.61 -13.94
N ALA A 5 -4.16 -11.92 -14.93
CA ALA A 5 -2.94 -11.15 -14.75
C ALA A 5 -3.18 -9.96 -13.80
N VAL A 6 -4.31 -9.26 -13.93
CA VAL A 6 -4.69 -8.15 -13.04
C VAL A 6 -4.81 -8.63 -11.59
N ILE A 7 -5.43 -9.79 -11.38
CA ILE A 7 -5.59 -10.38 -10.05
C ILE A 7 -4.22 -10.81 -9.49
N MET A 8 -3.36 -11.43 -10.29
CA MET A 8 -2.02 -11.82 -9.85
C MET A 8 -1.15 -10.61 -9.47
N ILE A 9 -1.23 -9.52 -10.26
CA ILE A 9 -0.55 -8.26 -9.93
C ILE A 9 -1.07 -7.72 -8.59
N PHE A 10 -2.39 -7.67 -8.41
CA PHE A 10 -2.99 -7.22 -7.16
C PHE A 10 -2.52 -8.03 -5.95
N ILE A 11 -2.52 -9.36 -6.07
CA ILE A 11 -2.10 -10.25 -4.98
C ILE A 11 -0.61 -10.06 -4.68
N GLY A 12 0.24 -10.03 -5.72
CA GLY A 12 1.68 -9.86 -5.55
C GLY A 12 2.05 -8.56 -4.87
N LEU A 13 1.33 -7.48 -5.18
CA LEU A 13 1.50 -6.13 -4.63
C LEU A 13 0.95 -5.95 -3.20
N ASN A 14 0.11 -6.86 -2.70
CA ASN A 14 -0.55 -6.66 -1.41
C ASN A 14 -0.27 -7.80 -0.42
N ILE A 15 0.65 -8.71 -0.72
CA ILE A 15 0.91 -9.89 0.11
C ILE A 15 1.55 -9.54 1.47
N ASP A 16 2.41 -8.53 1.48
CA ASP A 16 3.05 -7.95 2.64
C ASP A 16 2.07 -7.07 3.43
N THR A 17 1.32 -6.21 2.72
CA THR A 17 0.25 -5.38 3.28
C THR A 17 -0.81 -6.24 3.96
N PHE A 18 -1.12 -7.42 3.41
CA PHE A 18 -2.08 -8.36 3.97
C PHE A 18 -1.70 -8.80 5.39
N ILE A 19 -0.41 -9.02 5.66
CA ILE A 19 0.05 -9.41 7.00
C ILE A 19 -0.20 -8.28 7.99
N ALA A 20 0.14 -7.04 7.64
CA ALA A 20 -0.12 -5.86 8.48
C ALA A 20 -1.63 -5.66 8.73
N LEU A 21 -2.45 -5.93 7.70
CA LEU A 21 -3.91 -5.85 7.75
C LEU A 21 -4.52 -6.83 8.77
N LEU A 22 -3.93 -8.01 8.97
CA LEU A 22 -4.41 -8.98 9.97
C LEU A 22 -4.36 -8.39 11.40
N PHE A 23 -3.35 -7.59 11.70
CA PHE A 23 -3.23 -6.91 13.00
C PHE A 23 -4.25 -5.78 13.16
N VAL A 24 -4.53 -5.06 12.07
CA VAL A 24 -5.59 -4.04 12.04
C VAL A 24 -6.95 -4.69 12.31
N LEU A 25 -7.28 -5.77 11.60
CA LEU A 25 -8.58 -6.43 11.71
C LEU A 25 -8.87 -7.01 13.09
N ARG A 26 -7.83 -7.27 13.89
CA ARG A 26 -7.99 -7.70 15.29
C ARG A 26 -8.53 -6.58 16.18
N ASN A 27 -8.09 -5.35 15.94
CA ASN A 27 -8.36 -4.21 16.83
C ASN A 27 -9.54 -3.36 16.36
N TYR A 28 -10.02 -3.57 15.13
CA TYR A 28 -11.11 -2.81 14.53
C TYR A 28 -12.22 -3.71 13.99
N ASN A 29 -13.46 -3.22 14.04
CA ASN A 29 -14.57 -3.85 13.31
C ASN A 29 -14.25 -3.90 11.82
N TYR A 30 -14.38 -5.07 11.18
CA TYR A 30 -14.01 -5.33 9.79
C TYR A 30 -14.54 -4.30 8.77
N ARG A 31 -15.64 -3.58 9.07
CA ARG A 31 -16.16 -2.49 8.21
C ARG A 31 -15.18 -1.33 8.05
N LEU A 32 -14.50 -0.91 9.11
CA LEU A 32 -13.57 0.22 9.05
C LEU A 32 -12.33 -0.12 8.19
N PRO A 33 -11.64 -1.27 8.40
CA PRO A 33 -10.57 -1.72 7.51
C PRO A 33 -10.99 -1.91 6.06
N ILE A 34 -12.22 -2.38 5.78
CA ILE A 34 -12.73 -2.44 4.39
C ILE A 34 -12.71 -1.04 3.76
N ILE A 35 -13.32 -0.05 4.42
CA ILE A 35 -13.47 1.28 3.84
C ILE A 35 -12.10 1.94 3.68
N THR A 36 -11.24 1.88 4.70
CA THR A 36 -9.91 2.53 4.66
C THR A 36 -8.97 1.87 3.67
N PHE A 37 -8.97 0.53 3.58
CA PHE A 37 -8.11 -0.19 2.64
C PHE A 37 -8.57 0.05 1.20
N VAL A 38 -9.87 -0.06 0.91
CA VAL A 38 -10.41 0.21 -0.43
C VAL A 38 -10.14 1.65 -0.86
N THR A 39 -10.37 2.62 0.03
CA THR A 39 -10.11 4.03 -0.28
C THR A 39 -8.61 4.28 -0.49
N ALA A 40 -7.72 3.68 0.29
CA ALA A 40 -6.28 3.79 0.08
C ALA A 40 -5.84 3.17 -1.26
N THR A 41 -6.29 1.95 -1.59
CA THR A 41 -5.98 1.28 -2.85
C THR A 41 -6.44 2.10 -4.05
N ILE A 42 -7.68 2.63 -4.03
CA ILE A 42 -8.19 3.47 -5.12
C ILE A 42 -7.40 4.78 -5.22
N THR A 43 -7.07 5.40 -4.09
CA THR A 43 -6.27 6.63 -4.06
C THR A 43 -4.90 6.41 -4.73
N LEU A 44 -4.20 5.35 -4.34
CA LEU A 44 -2.91 4.97 -4.91
C LEU A 44 -3.02 4.62 -6.40
N TRP A 45 -4.08 3.90 -6.81
CA TRP A 45 -4.34 3.60 -8.21
C TRP A 45 -4.54 4.88 -9.05
N ILE A 46 -5.36 5.82 -8.57
CA ILE A 46 -5.60 7.10 -9.24
C ILE A 46 -4.31 7.91 -9.32
N LEU A 47 -3.54 8.00 -8.23
CA LEU A 47 -2.24 8.67 -8.22
C LEU A 47 -1.28 8.06 -9.24
N GLY A 48 -1.17 6.73 -9.28
CA GLY A 48 -0.35 6.02 -10.27
C GLY A 48 -0.80 6.30 -11.71
N VAL A 49 -2.10 6.38 -11.96
CA VAL A 49 -2.66 6.74 -13.28
C VAL A 49 -2.33 8.17 -13.67
N VAL A 50 -2.53 9.13 -12.77
CA VAL A 50 -2.25 10.55 -13.00
C VAL A 50 -0.77 10.75 -13.29
N LEU A 51 0.11 10.17 -12.47
CA LEU A 51 1.55 10.25 -12.66
C LEU A 51 1.98 9.54 -13.93
N GLY A 52 1.50 8.32 -14.21
CA GLY A 52 1.83 7.58 -15.41
C GLY A 52 1.40 8.31 -16.69
N LYS A 53 0.11 8.64 -16.81
CA LYS A 53 -0.44 9.35 -17.97
C LYS A 53 0.12 10.76 -18.12
N GLY A 54 0.31 11.47 -17.00
CA GLY A 54 0.89 12.81 -16.98
C GLY A 54 2.34 12.83 -17.46
N LEU A 55 3.18 11.94 -16.92
CA LEU A 55 4.57 11.80 -17.36
C LEU A 55 4.67 11.39 -18.83
N ALA A 56 3.81 10.48 -19.30
CA ALA A 56 3.76 10.07 -20.69
C ALA A 56 3.36 11.20 -21.65
N ALA A 57 2.47 12.10 -21.23
CA ALA A 57 2.08 13.26 -22.03
C ALA A 57 3.19 14.31 -22.14
N LEU A 58 4.07 14.42 -21.13
CA LEU A 58 5.17 15.39 -21.11
C LEU A 58 6.40 14.92 -21.89
N PHE A 59 6.66 13.61 -21.96
CA PHE A 59 7.89 13.07 -22.56
C PHE A 59 7.66 11.85 -23.46
N PRO A 60 7.03 11.98 -24.65
CA PRO A 60 6.53 10.86 -25.46
C PRO A 60 7.57 9.80 -25.91
N ASP A 61 8.80 10.23 -26.22
CA ASP A 61 9.81 9.35 -26.83
C ASP A 61 10.80 8.73 -25.82
N TRP A 62 10.88 9.27 -24.59
CA TRP A 62 11.87 8.86 -23.57
C TRP A 62 11.25 8.04 -22.42
N ILE A 63 9.95 7.73 -22.54
CA ILE A 63 9.10 7.16 -21.48
C ILE A 63 9.72 5.91 -20.86
N THR A 64 10.17 4.92 -21.65
CA THR A 64 10.64 3.64 -21.12
C THR A 64 11.95 3.76 -20.35
N GLY A 65 12.86 4.64 -20.77
CA GLY A 65 14.12 4.90 -20.07
C GLY A 65 13.92 5.70 -18.77
N PHE A 66 13.09 6.75 -18.84
CA PHE A 66 12.81 7.59 -17.68
C PHE A 66 11.93 6.88 -16.64
N MET A 67 11.04 5.98 -17.07
CA MET A 67 10.22 5.17 -16.17
C MET A 67 11.09 4.28 -15.28
N GLY A 68 12.13 3.64 -15.83
CA GLY A 68 13.09 2.89 -15.02
C GLY A 68 13.79 3.75 -13.96
N ILE A 69 14.13 4.99 -14.31
CA ILE A 69 14.72 5.97 -13.39
C ILE A 69 13.70 6.44 -12.35
N VAL A 70 12.42 6.65 -12.72
CA VAL A 70 11.33 7.00 -11.79
C VAL A 70 11.05 5.85 -10.82
N LEU A 71 11.16 4.59 -11.26
CA LEU A 71 11.04 3.43 -10.38
C LEU A 71 12.18 3.36 -9.37
N ILE A 72 13.42 3.60 -9.83
CA ILE A 72 14.57 3.69 -8.94
C ILE A 72 14.43 4.91 -8.02
N PHE A 73 13.96 6.04 -8.53
CA PHE A 73 13.77 7.27 -7.75
C PHE A 73 12.65 7.12 -6.73
N LEU A 74 11.51 6.49 -7.04
CA LEU A 74 10.45 6.22 -6.07
C LEU A 74 10.85 5.12 -5.08
N ALA A 75 11.62 4.12 -5.52
CA ALA A 75 12.17 3.11 -4.61
C ALA A 75 13.22 3.71 -3.64
N VAL A 76 13.95 4.76 -4.06
CA VAL A 76 15.03 5.39 -3.28
C VAL A 76 14.57 6.62 -2.50
N PHE A 77 13.62 7.40 -3.03
CA PHE A 77 13.16 8.70 -2.53
C PHE A 77 11.64 8.80 -2.33
N GLY A 78 10.86 7.79 -2.72
CA GLY A 78 9.39 7.78 -2.55
C GLY A 78 8.93 7.60 -1.10
N GLN A 79 9.88 7.63 -0.15
CA GLN A 79 9.67 7.65 1.30
C GLN A 79 9.96 9.06 1.86
N ASN A 80 9.44 10.10 1.22
CA ASN A 80 9.50 11.44 1.81
C ASN A 80 8.31 11.64 2.74
N ASP A 81 8.64 11.57 4.02
CA ASP A 81 7.81 11.92 5.16
C ASP A 81 7.51 13.42 5.18
N ASP A 82 6.28 13.77 5.56
CA ASP A 82 6.01 14.98 6.33
C ASP A 82 4.92 14.65 7.37
N ASP A 83 5.43 14.38 8.56
CA ASP A 83 4.98 14.71 9.90
C ASP A 83 3.55 15.22 10.17
N ASN A 84 3.00 14.61 11.24
CA ASN A 84 2.19 15.18 12.31
C ASN A 84 0.91 15.95 11.93
N GLU A 85 -0.25 15.40 12.28
CA GLU A 85 -1.24 16.14 13.08
C GLU A 85 -2.37 15.24 13.63
N ASN A 86 -2.65 15.44 14.93
CA ASN A 86 -3.78 14.86 15.64
C ASN A 86 -5.12 15.42 15.13
N ILE A 87 -5.90 14.71 14.28
CA ILE A 87 -7.35 14.95 14.12
C ILE A 87 -8.09 13.67 13.63
N ASN A 88 -9.15 13.30 14.35
CA ASN A 88 -10.17 12.24 14.13
C ASN A 88 -9.68 10.78 13.99
N THR A 89 -9.72 10.05 15.10
CA THR A 89 -8.69 9.08 15.52
C THR A 89 -8.67 7.70 14.85
N GLY A 90 -9.75 7.28 14.17
CA GLY A 90 -9.87 5.91 13.66
C GLY A 90 -9.76 5.76 12.14
N PHE A 91 -10.45 6.60 11.37
CA PHE A 91 -10.49 6.47 9.91
C PHE A 91 -9.24 7.03 9.25
N ILE A 92 -8.85 8.27 9.59
CA ILE A 92 -7.74 8.98 8.94
C ILE A 92 -6.42 8.28 9.26
N SER A 93 -6.21 7.90 10.53
CA SER A 93 -5.03 7.15 10.96
C SER A 93 -4.89 5.83 10.20
N LEU A 94 -5.99 5.07 10.06
CA LEU A 94 -5.97 3.79 9.39
C LEU A 94 -5.88 3.94 7.86
N PHE A 95 -6.46 4.99 7.29
CA PHE A 95 -6.33 5.35 5.89
C PHE A 95 -4.86 5.69 5.55
N LEU A 96 -4.22 6.58 6.33
CA LEU A 96 -2.82 6.93 6.17
C LEU A 96 -1.91 5.73 6.36
N PHE A 97 -2.21 4.86 7.33
CA PHE A 97 -1.50 3.60 7.51
C PHE A 97 -1.60 2.68 6.29
N CYS A 98 -2.80 2.50 5.72
CA CYS A 98 -2.99 1.74 4.48
C CYS A 98 -2.29 2.39 3.27
N LEU A 99 -2.23 3.72 3.22
CA LEU A 99 -1.53 4.45 2.15
C LEU A 99 -0.02 4.26 2.26
N SER A 100 0.53 4.35 3.47
CA SER A 100 1.94 4.08 3.75
C SER A 100 2.35 2.65 3.39
N LEU A 101 1.52 1.66 3.74
CA LEU A 101 1.77 0.26 3.38
C LEU A 101 1.71 -0.02 1.89
N GLY A 102 0.80 0.63 1.15
CA GLY A 102 0.62 0.40 -0.28
C GLY A 102 1.37 1.39 -1.18
N GLY A 103 2.19 2.28 -0.63
CA GLY A 103 2.87 3.34 -1.39
C GLY A 103 3.84 2.81 -2.44
N ASP A 104 4.49 1.69 -2.15
CA ASP A 104 5.37 0.96 -3.05
C ASP A 104 4.65 0.42 -4.31
N ASN A 105 3.34 0.18 -4.22
CA ASN A 105 2.52 -0.22 -5.37
C ASN A 105 2.53 0.81 -6.50
N LEU A 106 2.83 2.08 -6.21
CA LEU A 106 3.01 3.12 -7.22
C LEU A 106 4.12 2.78 -8.22
N ALA A 107 5.16 2.07 -7.78
CA ALA A 107 6.21 1.58 -8.66
C ALA A 107 5.68 0.61 -9.73
N VAL A 108 4.55 -0.08 -9.49
CA VAL A 108 3.95 -0.91 -10.54
C VAL A 108 2.81 -0.18 -11.26
N TYR A 109 2.05 0.66 -10.56
CA TYR A 109 0.91 1.37 -11.15
C TYR A 109 1.34 2.40 -12.20
N ILE A 110 2.38 3.19 -11.93
CA ILE A 110 2.87 4.25 -12.83
C ILE A 110 3.28 3.67 -14.20
N PRO A 111 4.18 2.67 -14.28
CA PRO A 111 4.58 2.10 -15.56
C PRO A 111 3.45 1.40 -16.29
N TRP A 112 2.57 0.77 -15.53
CA TRP A 112 1.47 0.02 -16.10
C TRP A 112 0.40 0.94 -16.71
N ALA A 113 0.06 2.03 -16.02
CA ALA A 113 -0.98 2.99 -16.42
C ALA A 113 -0.71 3.65 -17.78
N VAL A 114 0.56 3.84 -18.16
CA VAL A 114 0.92 4.48 -19.43
C VAL A 114 0.30 3.76 -20.63
N ASN A 115 0.36 2.43 -20.63
CA ASN A 115 -0.04 1.61 -21.77
C ASN A 115 -1.53 1.22 -21.77
N LEU A 116 -2.29 1.61 -20.74
CA LEU A 116 -3.69 1.23 -20.58
C LEU A 116 -4.64 2.24 -21.23
N SER A 117 -5.71 1.78 -21.85
CA SER A 117 -6.81 2.65 -22.26
C SER A 117 -7.61 3.16 -21.05
N TRP A 118 -8.34 4.27 -21.19
CA TRP A 118 -9.19 4.79 -20.12
C TRP A 118 -10.24 3.78 -19.63
N LEU A 119 -10.75 2.95 -20.54
CA LEU A 119 -11.71 1.90 -20.22
C LEU A 119 -11.06 0.77 -19.41
N GLU A 120 -9.83 0.37 -19.75
CA GLU A 120 -9.07 -0.61 -18.96
C GLU A 120 -8.69 -0.08 -17.58
N ILE A 121 -8.33 1.20 -17.47
CA ILE A 121 -8.03 1.85 -16.18
C ILE A 121 -9.23 1.77 -15.24
N LEU A 122 -10.43 2.06 -15.78
CA LEU A 122 -11.68 1.98 -15.02
C LEU A 122 -11.99 0.53 -14.61
N GLN A 123 -11.81 -0.44 -15.52
CA GLN A 123 -12.01 -1.85 -15.20
C GLN A 123 -11.05 -2.35 -14.12
N ILE A 124 -9.77 -1.96 -14.18
CA ILE A 124 -8.78 -2.33 -13.16
C ILE A 124 -9.14 -1.73 -11.80
N GLY A 125 -9.58 -0.46 -11.77
CA GLY A 125 -10.04 0.16 -10.52
C GLY A 125 -11.22 -0.58 -9.86
N ILE A 126 -12.16 -1.07 -10.67
CA ILE A 126 -13.27 -1.91 -10.19
C ILE A 126 -12.75 -3.25 -9.66
N ILE A 127 -11.84 -3.91 -10.39
CA ILE A 127 -11.25 -5.19 -9.97
C ILE A 127 -10.49 -5.02 -8.65
N PHE A 128 -9.67 -3.97 -8.52
CA PHE A 128 -8.95 -3.66 -7.29
C PHE A 128 -9.91 -3.43 -6.12
N THR A 129 -11.01 -2.71 -6.34
CA THR A 129 -12.04 -2.52 -5.31
C THR A 129 -12.60 -3.86 -4.83
N ILE A 130 -12.98 -4.74 -5.76
CA ILE A 130 -13.54 -6.06 -5.44
C ILE A 130 -12.49 -6.92 -4.72
N CYS A 131 -11.26 -6.96 -5.24
CA CYS A 131 -10.16 -7.71 -4.65
C CYS A 131 -9.80 -7.21 -3.25
N SER A 132 -9.80 -5.89 -3.01
CA SER A 132 -9.55 -5.30 -1.69
C SER A 132 -10.62 -5.71 -0.67
N VAL A 133 -11.89 -5.73 -1.06
CA VAL A 133 -12.96 -6.24 -0.18
C VAL A 133 -12.77 -7.72 0.12
N ILE A 134 -12.48 -8.54 -0.90
CA ILE A 134 -12.23 -9.99 -0.73
C ILE A 134 -11.03 -10.22 0.20
N LEU A 135 -9.95 -9.46 0.03
CA LEU A 135 -8.74 -9.57 0.83
C LEU A 135 -9.04 -9.35 2.32
N ILE A 136 -9.81 -8.31 2.66
CA ILE A 136 -10.23 -8.05 4.04
C ILE A 136 -11.13 -9.18 4.58
N LEU A 137 -12.06 -9.68 3.78
CA LEU A 137 -12.94 -10.79 4.18
C LEU A 137 -12.15 -12.09 4.43
N LEU A 138 -11.14 -12.37 3.60
CA LEU A 138 -10.21 -13.49 3.82
C LEU A 138 -9.43 -13.29 5.11
N GLY A 139 -8.90 -12.08 5.35
CA GLY A 139 -8.20 -11.75 6.60
C GLY A 139 -9.10 -11.97 7.83
N LYS A 140 -10.38 -11.59 7.75
CA LYS A 140 -11.37 -11.85 8.80
C LYS A 140 -11.57 -13.35 9.04
N ALA A 141 -11.70 -14.13 7.98
CA ALA A 141 -11.85 -15.59 8.09
C ALA A 141 -10.62 -16.23 8.73
N ILE A 142 -9.42 -15.77 8.36
CA ILE A 142 -8.14 -16.23 8.92
C ILE A 142 -8.06 -15.93 10.43
N ILE A 143 -8.44 -14.72 10.86
CA ILE A 143 -8.42 -14.34 12.28
C ILE A 143 -9.43 -15.15 13.10
N SER A 144 -10.54 -15.57 12.49
CA SER A 144 -11.53 -16.44 13.15
C SER A 144 -11.09 -17.91 13.27
N PHE A 145 -9.99 -18.30 12.64
CA PHE A 145 -9.48 -19.67 12.70
C PHE A 145 -8.71 -19.89 14.02
N GLY A 146 -9.21 -20.79 14.88
CA GLY A 146 -8.77 -20.97 16.28
C GLY A 146 -7.26 -20.98 16.56
N PRO A 147 -6.41 -21.66 15.76
CA PRO A 147 -4.95 -21.63 15.93
C PRO A 147 -4.33 -20.25 15.73
N ILE A 148 -4.84 -19.49 14.75
CA ILE A 148 -4.36 -18.15 14.40
C ILE A 148 -4.95 -17.14 15.38
N ALA A 149 -6.21 -17.31 15.77
CA ALA A 149 -6.85 -16.55 16.84
C ALA A 149 -6.06 -16.65 18.16
N GLY A 150 -5.64 -17.87 18.55
CA GLY A 150 -4.87 -18.09 19.78
C GLY A 150 -3.44 -17.49 19.73
N LEU A 151 -2.78 -17.53 18.57
CA LEU A 151 -1.50 -16.83 18.36
C LEU A 151 -1.67 -15.31 18.44
N LEU A 152 -2.71 -14.77 17.78
CA LEU A 152 -3.04 -13.35 17.85
C LEU A 152 -3.56 -12.93 19.23
N GLU A 153 -4.19 -13.80 20.01
CA GLU A 153 -4.62 -13.50 21.39
C GLU A 153 -3.41 -13.43 22.33
N LYS A 154 -2.53 -14.44 22.26
CA LYS A 154 -1.34 -14.53 23.11
C LYS A 154 -0.35 -13.39 22.86
N TYR A 155 -0.19 -12.99 21.61
CA TYR A 155 0.77 -11.94 21.25
C TYR A 155 0.10 -10.61 20.97
N GLY A 156 -1.13 -10.52 20.46
CA GLY A 156 -1.62 -9.31 19.78
C GLY A 156 -1.85 -8.07 20.64
N ASN A 157 -1.95 -8.16 21.97
CA ASN A 157 -2.06 -6.95 22.81
C ASN A 157 -0.72 -6.19 22.88
N TYR A 158 0.40 -6.93 22.94
CA TYR A 158 1.74 -6.38 22.72
C TYR A 158 2.08 -6.33 21.22
N GLY A 159 1.56 -7.28 20.45
CA GLY A 159 1.89 -7.59 19.07
C GLY A 159 1.35 -6.57 18.10
N SER A 160 0.21 -5.92 18.35
CA SER A 160 -0.21 -4.81 17.50
C SER A 160 0.67 -3.59 17.69
N LYS A 161 1.02 -3.21 18.93
CA LYS A 161 1.98 -2.14 19.21
C LYS A 161 3.37 -2.48 18.68
N ILE A 162 3.83 -3.72 18.92
CA ILE A 162 5.11 -4.23 18.44
C ILE A 162 5.10 -4.34 16.92
N VAL A 163 4.01 -4.68 16.24
CA VAL A 163 3.96 -4.70 14.77
C VAL A 163 3.91 -3.30 14.21
N TYR A 164 3.21 -2.35 14.83
CA TYR A 164 3.32 -0.94 14.43
C TYR A 164 4.74 -0.39 14.64
N VAL A 165 5.36 -0.73 15.77
CA VAL A 165 6.72 -0.30 16.11
C VAL A 165 7.79 -1.05 15.30
N LEU A 166 7.61 -2.34 15.02
CA LEU A 166 8.52 -3.17 14.22
C LEU A 166 8.31 -2.93 12.74
N ALA A 167 7.09 -2.73 12.24
CA ALA A 167 6.88 -2.27 10.88
C ALA A 167 7.46 -0.86 10.74
N GLY A 168 7.22 0.04 11.70
CA GLY A 168 7.86 1.35 11.74
C GLY A 168 9.39 1.27 11.77
N LEU A 169 9.98 0.48 12.68
CA LEU A 169 11.42 0.28 12.79
C LEU A 169 12.01 -0.46 11.59
N TYR A 170 11.29 -1.43 11.02
CA TYR A 170 11.69 -2.14 9.82
C TYR A 170 11.70 -1.19 8.62
N ILE A 171 10.67 -0.37 8.49
CA ILE A 171 10.60 0.69 7.49
C ILE A 171 11.76 1.65 7.70
N ILE A 172 12.01 2.15 8.93
CA ILE A 172 13.14 3.06 9.28
C ILE A 172 14.53 2.42 9.00
N TRP A 173 14.69 1.14 9.32
CA TRP A 173 15.97 0.44 9.15
C TRP A 173 16.24 0.14 7.68
N ASN A 174 15.20 -0.27 6.95
CA ASN A 174 15.30 -0.62 5.54
C ASN A 174 15.28 0.62 4.62
N SER A 175 14.76 1.76 5.10
CA SER A 175 14.75 3.04 4.39
C SER A 175 16.07 3.81 4.45
N HIS A 176 17.10 3.29 5.13
CA HIS A 176 18.41 3.96 5.26
C HIS A 176 18.33 5.39 5.86
N LEU A 177 17.22 5.73 6.52
CA LEU A 177 16.89 7.07 7.03
C LEU A 177 17.90 7.55 8.09
N ILE A 178 18.42 6.61 8.89
CA ILE A 178 19.48 6.86 9.89
C ILE A 178 20.79 7.31 9.21
N ASN A 179 21.13 6.75 8.04
CA ASN A 179 22.34 7.13 7.31
C ASN A 179 22.21 8.51 6.67
N HIS A 180 21.03 8.89 6.19
CA HIS A 180 20.78 10.23 5.65
C HIS A 180 20.73 11.32 6.72
N LEU A 181 20.16 11.04 7.90
CA LEU A 181 20.19 11.96 9.05
C LEU A 181 21.61 12.20 9.58
N TRP A 182 22.47 11.18 9.55
CA TRP A 182 23.87 11.31 9.97
C TRP A 182 24.69 12.22 9.05
N ILE A 183 24.44 12.17 7.74
CA ILE A 183 25.09 13.02 6.72
C ILE A 183 24.65 14.49 6.84
N LEU A 184 23.45 14.76 7.35
CA LEU A 184 22.93 16.12 7.52
C LEU A 184 23.41 16.80 8.83
N ILE A 185 23.93 16.01 9.77
CA ILE A 185 24.43 16.45 11.09
C ILE A 185 25.96 16.43 11.20
N SER A 186 26.67 15.67 10.34
CA SER A 186 28.15 15.67 10.25
C SER A 186 28.68 16.72 9.28
#